data_AF-W5YWC3-F1
#
_entry.id   AF-W5YWC3-F1
#
_cell.length_a   1.000
_cell.length_b   1.000
_cell.length_c   1.000
_cell.angle_alpha   90.00
_cell.angle_beta   90.00
_cell.angle_gamma   90.00
#
_symmetry.space_group_name_H-M   'P 1'
#
loop_
_entity.id
_entity.type
_entity.pdbx_description
1 polymer ?
#
loop_
_entity_poly.entity_id
_entity_poly.type
_entity_poly.pdbx_seq_one_letter_code
_entity_poly.pdbx_strand_id
1 'polypeptide(L)'
;MKGHVNSSGFPLQIAIANSVNELSVQHGWSTRYTEHSWRNESTSESGFIDLVLSHRGGTQYMVVECKRVKDTSWIFLVDENSPEVRRHSKSFVFRKTGSDVKRFEWIDLTLDPPTPESQFCVIPGTDNRSQSLIERSSADLVSATEALAMEYKSLSLDDREDLKIYFNVIVTTATLQVCRFNAQSISLKDGTLEDANFEEVPYVRFRKQLNPVYEIPEIYQVAGHQDVAKAKENTVFVVNSSHLFEFLRDFEIDNGHNNMSYLR
;
A
#
# COMPACT_ATOMS: atom_id res chain seq x y z
N MET A 1 -26.51 19.08 8.48
CA MET A 1 -25.11 19.44 8.84
C MET A 1 -24.28 18.25 9.31
N LYS A 2 -24.58 17.59 10.45
CA LYS A 2 -23.83 16.40 10.93
C LYS A 2 -23.70 15.28 9.89
N GLY A 3 -24.75 15.03 9.09
CA GLY A 3 -24.71 14.04 8.02
C GLY A 3 -23.65 14.31 6.94
N HIS A 4 -23.43 15.59 6.58
CA HIS A 4 -22.43 15.99 5.57
C HIS A 4 -21.00 15.81 6.09
N VAL A 5 -20.76 16.18 7.34
CA VAL A 5 -19.47 15.94 8.02
C VAL A 5 -19.21 14.45 8.12
N ASN A 6 -20.21 13.67 8.52
CA ASN A 6 -20.05 12.23 8.59
C ASN A 6 -19.75 11.64 7.22
N SER A 7 -20.26 12.18 6.10
CA SER A 7 -19.96 11.66 4.75
C SER A 7 -18.59 12.03 4.18
N SER A 8 -17.84 12.98 4.74
CA SER A 8 -16.68 13.61 4.07
C SER A 8 -15.33 12.89 4.20
N GLY A 9 -15.27 11.69 4.77
CA GLY A 9 -14.00 10.96 4.99
C GLY A 9 -13.16 11.51 6.16
N PHE A 10 -13.03 12.84 6.28
CA PHE A 10 -12.23 13.54 7.31
C PHE A 10 -12.42 13.04 8.76
N PRO A 11 -13.63 12.69 9.25
CA PRO A 11 -13.77 12.17 10.61
C PRO A 11 -12.96 10.90 10.86
N LEU A 12 -12.83 10.02 9.86
CA LEU A 12 -12.03 8.81 9.96
C LEU A 12 -10.53 9.16 10.07
N GLN A 13 -10.06 10.04 9.19
CA GLN A 13 -8.66 10.51 9.18
C GLN A 13 -8.26 11.15 10.52
N ILE A 14 -9.10 12.06 11.04
CA ILE A 14 -8.87 12.72 12.34
C ILE A 14 -8.82 11.68 13.48
N ALA A 15 -9.75 10.72 13.48
CA ALA A 15 -9.79 9.68 14.49
C ALA A 15 -8.55 8.76 14.44
N ILE A 16 -8.11 8.39 13.24
CA ILE A 16 -6.89 7.60 13.03
C ILE A 16 -5.66 8.37 13.53
N ALA A 17 -5.47 9.61 13.11
CA ALA A 17 -4.31 10.41 13.51
C ALA A 17 -4.20 10.55 15.03
N ASN A 18 -5.33 10.82 15.70
CA ASN A 18 -5.38 10.90 17.15
C ASN A 18 -5.02 9.57 17.81
N SER A 19 -5.62 8.46 17.36
CA SER A 19 -5.39 7.13 17.94
C SER A 19 -3.95 6.66 17.76
N VAL A 20 -3.37 6.88 16.58
CA VAL A 20 -1.95 6.56 16.29
C VAL A 20 -1.02 7.34 17.20
N ASN A 21 -1.28 8.62 17.43
CA ASN A 21 -0.43 9.44 18.29
C ASN A 21 -0.57 9.07 19.77
N GLU A 22 -1.80 8.84 20.25
CA GLU A 22 -2.10 8.44 21.63
C GLU A 22 -1.40 7.13 21.99
N LEU A 23 -1.38 6.17 21.06
CA LEU A 23 -0.84 4.83 21.28
C LEU A 23 0.61 4.67 20.76
N SER A 24 1.24 5.75 20.33
CA SER A 24 2.58 5.75 19.69
C SER A 24 3.67 5.06 20.50
N VAL A 25 3.61 5.09 21.83
CA VAL A 25 4.57 4.41 22.71
C VAL A 25 4.48 2.87 22.57
N GLN A 26 3.31 2.34 22.22
CA GLN A 26 3.04 0.90 22.16
C GLN A 26 3.48 0.27 20.83
N HIS A 27 3.37 1.00 19.72
CA HIS A 27 3.69 0.50 18.37
C HIS A 27 4.84 1.26 17.68
N GLY A 28 5.32 2.36 18.26
CA GLY A 28 6.46 3.13 17.73
C GLY A 28 6.17 4.00 16.51
N TRP A 29 4.93 4.09 16.05
CA TRP A 29 4.52 4.95 14.92
C TRP A 29 3.89 6.25 15.43
N SER A 30 4.09 7.34 14.70
CA SER A 30 3.43 8.63 14.97
C SER A 30 3.07 9.32 13.67
N THR A 31 2.05 10.17 13.71
CA THR A 31 1.68 11.02 12.58
C THR A 31 2.75 12.07 12.34
N ARG A 32 3.37 12.03 11.15
CA ARG A 32 4.37 13.00 10.69
C ARG A 32 3.71 14.17 9.99
N TYR A 33 2.80 13.88 9.06
CA TYR A 33 2.04 14.88 8.30
C TYR A 33 0.57 14.47 8.21
N THR A 34 -0.30 15.47 8.10
CA THR A 34 -1.74 15.32 7.82
C THR A 34 -2.09 16.22 6.65
N GLU A 35 -2.85 15.72 5.67
CA GLU A 35 -3.15 16.47 4.43
C GLU A 35 -1.86 16.99 3.76
N HIS A 36 -0.87 16.11 3.55
CA HIS A 36 0.41 16.50 2.95
C HIS A 36 0.25 16.69 1.46
N SER A 37 0.38 17.92 0.97
CA SER A 37 0.33 18.18 -0.47
C SER A 37 1.48 17.50 -1.20
N TRP A 38 1.19 16.85 -2.32
CA TRP A 38 2.21 16.24 -3.17
C TRP A 38 1.98 16.61 -4.63
N ARG A 39 3.06 16.59 -5.41
CA ARG A 39 3.03 16.71 -6.86
C ARG A 39 4.07 15.77 -7.43
N ASN A 40 3.64 14.89 -8.33
CA ASN A 40 4.54 14.02 -9.06
C ASN A 40 4.93 14.69 -10.38
N GLU A 41 6.20 15.08 -10.51
CA GLU A 41 6.68 15.79 -11.70
C GLU A 41 6.68 14.90 -12.96
N SER A 42 6.86 13.58 -12.82
CA SER A 42 6.90 12.66 -13.97
C SER A 42 5.52 12.45 -14.58
N THR A 43 4.46 12.44 -13.76
CA THR A 43 3.07 12.22 -14.21
C THR A 43 2.25 13.50 -14.31
N SER A 44 2.75 14.61 -13.75
CA SER A 44 2.00 15.87 -13.54
C SER A 44 0.78 15.74 -12.62
N GLU A 45 0.64 14.61 -11.92
CA GLU A 45 -0.42 14.41 -10.92
C GLU A 45 -0.10 15.17 -9.63
N SER A 46 -1.13 15.49 -8.87
CA SER A 46 -1.01 16.14 -7.57
C SER A 46 -2.22 15.86 -6.70
N GLY A 47 -2.05 16.00 -5.39
CA GLY A 47 -3.13 15.77 -4.44
C GLY A 47 -2.65 16.00 -3.01
N PHE A 48 -3.35 15.37 -2.07
CA PHE A 48 -2.99 15.36 -0.66
C PHE A 48 -2.89 13.90 -0.20
N ILE A 49 -1.86 13.60 0.59
CA ILE A 49 -1.79 12.34 1.35
C ILE A 49 -2.54 12.60 2.65
N ASP A 50 -3.55 11.79 2.96
CA ASP A 50 -4.34 11.96 4.17
C ASP A 50 -3.45 11.95 5.42
N LEU A 51 -2.59 10.93 5.57
CA LEU A 51 -1.61 10.85 6.65
C LEU A 51 -0.27 10.28 6.17
N VAL A 52 0.83 10.85 6.66
CA VAL A 52 2.15 10.22 6.60
C VAL A 52 2.52 9.82 8.01
N LEU A 53 2.71 8.52 8.26
CA LEU A 53 3.18 8.02 9.54
C LEU A 53 4.69 7.76 9.45
N SER A 54 5.41 8.05 10.53
CA SER A 54 6.82 7.71 10.66
C SER A 54 7.04 6.83 11.88
N HIS A 55 7.83 5.77 11.72
CA HIS A 55 8.29 4.98 12.86
C HIS A 55 9.40 5.72 13.62
N ARG A 56 9.50 5.49 14.93
CA ARG A 56 10.47 6.14 15.85
C ARG A 56 11.93 6.04 15.41
N GLY A 57 12.28 5.04 14.61
CA GLY A 57 13.62 4.87 14.05
C GLY A 57 13.96 5.85 12.91
N GLY A 58 12.99 6.61 12.39
CA GLY A 58 13.19 7.61 11.33
C GLY A 58 13.46 7.03 9.94
N THR A 59 13.41 5.69 9.79
CA THR A 59 13.72 4.99 8.54
C THR A 59 12.49 4.44 7.82
N GLN A 60 11.37 4.27 8.52
CA GLN A 60 10.17 3.65 7.96
C GLN A 60 9.01 4.66 7.95
N TYR A 61 8.30 4.69 6.84
CA TYR A 61 7.20 5.60 6.58
C TYR A 61 6.01 4.84 6.01
N MET A 62 4.81 5.11 6.53
CA MET A 62 3.57 4.68 5.89
C MET A 62 2.90 5.88 5.25
N VAL A 63 2.61 5.77 3.96
CA VAL A 63 1.83 6.74 3.20
C VAL A 63 0.40 6.22 3.19
N VAL A 64 -0.49 6.94 3.89
CA VAL A 64 -1.79 6.42 4.28
C VAL A 64 -2.91 7.19 3.61
N GLU A 65 -3.84 6.44 3.02
CA GLU A 65 -5.12 6.91 2.49
C GLU A 65 -6.27 6.39 3.38
N CYS A 66 -7.20 7.25 3.79
CA CYS A 66 -8.32 6.92 4.67
C CYS A 66 -9.63 6.80 3.88
N LYS A 67 -10.18 5.59 3.76
CA LYS A 67 -11.44 5.35 3.04
C LYS A 67 -12.59 5.00 3.98
N ARG A 68 -13.44 5.99 4.26
CA ARG A 68 -14.72 5.74 4.91
C ARG A 68 -15.74 5.21 3.91
N VAL A 69 -16.27 4.04 4.20
CA VAL A 69 -17.38 3.44 3.45
C VAL A 69 -18.52 3.09 4.41
N LYS A 70 -19.75 3.01 3.91
CA LYS A 70 -20.93 2.63 4.71
C LYS A 70 -21.37 1.23 4.35
N ASP A 71 -21.47 0.37 5.36
CA ASP A 71 -22.11 -0.95 5.30
C ASP A 71 -21.77 -1.74 4.02
N THR A 72 -20.47 -1.79 3.69
CA THR A 72 -19.97 -2.49 2.49
C THR A 72 -18.76 -3.32 2.84
N SER A 73 -18.60 -4.42 2.11
CA SER A 73 -17.45 -5.31 2.19
C SER A 73 -16.55 -5.10 0.99
N TRP A 74 -15.25 -5.16 1.18
CA TRP A 74 -14.28 -5.27 0.10
C TRP A 74 -13.84 -6.71 0.00
N ILE A 75 -14.17 -7.35 -1.13
CA ILE A 75 -13.99 -8.78 -1.34
C ILE A 75 -12.78 -9.00 -2.25
N PHE A 76 -11.72 -9.56 -1.69
CA PHE A 76 -10.47 -9.85 -2.38
C PHE A 76 -10.49 -11.28 -2.91
N LEU A 77 -10.30 -11.42 -4.22
CA LEU A 77 -10.34 -12.73 -4.87
C LEU A 77 -8.96 -13.39 -4.78
N VAL A 78 -8.90 -14.61 -4.22
CA VAL A 78 -7.66 -15.37 -4.06
C VAL A 78 -7.86 -16.77 -4.62
N ASP A 79 -7.01 -17.19 -5.56
CA ASP A 79 -7.05 -18.57 -6.06
C ASP A 79 -6.67 -19.54 -4.93
N GLU A 80 -7.41 -20.64 -4.79
CA GLU A 80 -7.19 -21.64 -3.73
C GLU A 80 -5.81 -22.31 -3.78
N ASN A 81 -5.16 -22.32 -4.94
CA ASN A 81 -3.79 -22.83 -5.12
C ASN A 81 -2.73 -21.77 -4.75
N SER A 82 -3.14 -20.53 -4.50
CA SER A 82 -2.25 -19.49 -3.99
C SER A 82 -2.00 -19.71 -2.49
N PRO A 83 -0.77 -19.47 -2.00
CA PRO A 83 -0.46 -19.55 -0.58
C PRO A 83 -1.41 -18.70 0.27
N GLU A 84 -1.78 -19.24 1.44
CA GLU A 84 -2.77 -18.61 2.31
C GLU A 84 -2.37 -17.19 2.70
N VAL A 85 -1.08 -17.00 2.98
CA VAL A 85 -0.48 -15.73 3.37
C VAL A 85 0.86 -15.49 2.64
N ARG A 86 1.21 -14.21 2.50
CA ARG A 86 2.46 -13.70 1.94
C ARG A 86 3.13 -12.75 2.93
N ARG A 87 4.46 -12.71 2.89
CA ARG A 87 5.29 -11.74 3.62
C ARG A 87 5.94 -10.71 2.70
N HIS A 88 6.05 -10.99 1.40
CA HIS A 88 6.68 -10.08 0.44
C HIS A 88 5.77 -8.89 0.15
N SER A 89 6.35 -7.70 0.09
CA SER A 89 5.69 -6.46 -0.27
C SER A 89 6.63 -5.60 -1.07
N LYS A 90 6.13 -5.00 -2.14
CA LYS A 90 6.90 -4.02 -2.89
C LYS A 90 6.83 -2.66 -2.22
N SER A 91 7.99 -2.16 -1.81
CA SER A 91 8.16 -0.94 -1.02
C SER A 91 9.11 0.01 -1.73
N PHE A 92 8.89 1.32 -1.59
CA PHE A 92 9.81 2.29 -2.16
C PHE A 92 10.99 2.49 -1.21
N VAL A 93 12.22 2.44 -1.71
CA VAL A 93 13.42 2.62 -0.90
C VAL A 93 14.29 3.72 -1.46
N PHE A 94 14.54 4.71 -0.62
CA PHE A 94 15.57 5.71 -0.80
C PHE A 94 16.73 5.40 0.14
N ARG A 95 17.93 5.23 -0.43
CA ARG A 95 19.16 5.09 0.32
C ARG A 95 20.28 5.95 -0.26
N LYS A 96 21.00 6.62 0.61
CA LYS A 96 22.11 7.50 0.26
C LYS A 96 23.25 7.35 1.28
N THR A 97 24.48 7.45 0.81
CA THR A 97 25.69 7.54 1.64
C THR A 97 26.49 8.76 1.19
N GLY A 98 26.57 9.79 2.03
CA GLY A 98 27.17 11.06 1.63
C GLY A 98 26.30 11.74 0.57
N SER A 99 26.88 12.13 -0.57
CA SER A 99 26.15 12.62 -1.74
C SER A 99 25.68 11.50 -2.69
N ASP A 100 26.11 10.26 -2.48
CA ASP A 100 25.88 9.16 -3.41
C ASP A 100 24.57 8.43 -3.14
N VAL A 101 23.65 8.49 -4.10
CA VAL A 101 22.35 7.81 -4.04
C VAL A 101 22.53 6.35 -4.45
N LYS A 102 22.57 5.47 -3.45
CA LYS A 102 22.73 4.02 -3.64
C LYS A 102 21.45 3.35 -4.14
N ARG A 103 20.29 3.84 -3.71
CA ARG A 103 18.99 3.30 -4.10
C ARG A 103 17.92 4.38 -4.12
N PHE A 104 17.06 4.33 -5.13
CA PHE A 104 15.88 5.19 -5.24
C PHE A 104 14.85 4.51 -6.14
N GLU A 105 14.27 3.41 -5.66
CA GLU A 105 13.42 2.54 -6.48
C GLU A 105 12.47 1.68 -5.63
N TRP A 106 11.52 1.02 -6.30
CA TRP A 106 10.67 0.00 -5.69
C TRP A 106 11.38 -1.35 -5.61
N ILE A 107 11.40 -1.97 -4.42
CA ILE A 107 11.96 -3.31 -4.20
C ILE A 107 11.03 -4.19 -3.39
N ASP A 108 11.11 -5.50 -3.57
CA ASP A 108 10.40 -6.47 -2.75
C ASP A 108 11.13 -6.68 -1.41
N LEU A 109 10.43 -6.42 -0.30
CA LEU A 109 10.88 -6.67 1.07
C LEU A 109 10.03 -7.75 1.73
N THR A 110 10.65 -8.55 2.59
CA THR A 110 9.93 -9.50 3.47
C THR A 110 9.51 -8.79 4.74
N LEU A 111 8.21 -8.79 5.05
CA LEU A 111 7.61 -8.03 6.13
C LEU A 111 6.61 -8.88 6.93
N ASP A 112 6.44 -8.52 8.19
CA ASP A 112 5.33 -8.93 9.03
C ASP A 112 4.30 -7.77 9.16
N PRO A 113 3.01 -8.07 9.44
CA PRO A 113 2.44 -9.42 9.55
C PRO A 113 2.30 -10.14 8.19
N PRO A 114 2.27 -11.49 8.18
CA PRO A 114 1.85 -12.24 7.00
C PRO A 114 0.37 -11.99 6.72
N THR A 115 0.01 -11.73 5.47
CA THR A 115 -1.40 -11.46 5.08
C THR A 115 -1.78 -12.21 3.82
N PRO A 116 -3.07 -12.46 3.57
CA PRO A 116 -3.53 -12.79 2.23
C PRO A 116 -3.07 -11.73 1.22
N GLU A 117 -2.82 -12.17 -0.02
CA GLU A 117 -2.47 -11.30 -1.13
C GLU A 117 -3.47 -11.50 -2.27
N SER A 118 -3.93 -10.40 -2.87
CA SER A 118 -4.86 -10.44 -4.00
C SER A 118 -4.56 -9.35 -5.02
N GLN A 119 -4.86 -9.62 -6.28
CA GLN A 119 -4.79 -8.66 -7.40
C GLN A 119 -6.16 -8.08 -7.78
N PHE A 120 -7.24 -8.63 -7.22
CA PHE A 120 -8.61 -8.32 -7.60
C PHE A 120 -9.44 -8.03 -6.37
N CYS A 121 -10.15 -6.92 -6.39
CA CYS A 121 -11.06 -6.53 -5.33
C CYS A 121 -12.43 -6.21 -5.93
N VAL A 122 -13.47 -6.80 -5.37
CA VAL A 122 -14.87 -6.55 -5.71
C VAL A 122 -15.49 -5.73 -4.59
N ILE A 123 -16.12 -4.61 -4.94
CA ILE A 123 -16.85 -3.75 -4.02
C ILE A 123 -18.33 -3.82 -4.42
N PRO A 124 -19.21 -4.44 -3.62
CA PRO A 124 -20.62 -4.54 -3.95
C PRO A 124 -21.26 -3.16 -4.12
N GLY A 125 -22.10 -3.01 -5.14
CA GLY A 125 -22.87 -1.79 -5.40
C GLY A 125 -22.12 -0.69 -6.16
N THR A 126 -20.90 -0.92 -6.63
CA THR A 126 -20.24 -0.03 -7.60
C THR A 126 -20.48 -0.49 -9.04
N ASP A 127 -20.99 0.37 -9.91
CA ASP A 127 -21.16 0.08 -11.34
C ASP A 127 -19.79 -0.11 -12.04
N ASN A 128 -19.69 -1.14 -12.89
CA ASN A 128 -18.50 -1.53 -13.69
C ASN A 128 -17.89 -0.44 -14.60
N ARG A 129 -18.44 0.79 -14.64
CA ARG A 129 -18.00 1.88 -15.54
C ARG A 129 -16.96 2.83 -14.93
N SER A 130 -16.80 2.84 -13.62
CA SER A 130 -15.68 3.50 -12.97
C SER A 130 -14.62 2.45 -12.66
N GLN A 131 -13.35 2.67 -13.04
CA GLN A 131 -12.22 1.97 -12.41
C GLN A 131 -12.51 1.85 -10.91
N SER A 132 -12.46 0.63 -10.38
CA SER A 132 -12.85 0.36 -9.00
C SER A 132 -12.10 1.29 -8.05
N LEU A 133 -12.82 1.79 -7.05
CA LEU A 133 -12.36 2.83 -6.11
C LEU A 133 -10.98 2.51 -5.52
N ILE A 134 -10.71 1.24 -5.27
CA ILE A 134 -9.45 0.77 -4.71
C ILE A 134 -8.29 0.87 -5.70
N GLU A 135 -8.43 0.51 -6.99
CA GLU A 135 -7.37 0.64 -8.00
C GLU A 135 -6.94 2.09 -8.17
N ARG A 136 -7.89 3.01 -8.29
CA ARG A 136 -7.57 4.44 -8.42
C ARG A 136 -6.86 4.95 -7.19
N SER A 137 -7.42 4.68 -6.00
CA SER A 137 -6.81 5.13 -4.74
C SER A 137 -5.41 4.53 -4.54
N SER A 138 -5.21 3.28 -4.96
CA SER A 138 -3.92 2.60 -4.88
C SER A 138 -2.89 3.19 -5.86
N ALA A 139 -3.29 3.52 -7.08
CA ALA A 139 -2.43 4.18 -8.06
C ALA A 139 -2.05 5.61 -7.61
N ASP A 140 -3.03 6.38 -7.14
CA ASP A 140 -2.81 7.72 -6.59
C ASP A 140 -1.83 7.66 -5.39
N LEU A 141 -2.00 6.68 -4.50
CA LEU A 141 -1.14 6.50 -3.34
C LEU A 141 0.30 6.10 -3.71
N VAL A 142 0.47 5.26 -4.74
CA VAL A 142 1.79 4.93 -5.30
C VAL A 142 2.47 6.18 -5.85
N SER A 143 1.75 6.98 -6.64
CA SER A 143 2.26 8.24 -7.21
C SER A 143 2.63 9.25 -6.10
N ALA A 144 1.79 9.35 -5.07
CA ALA A 144 2.03 10.19 -3.90
C ALA A 144 3.27 9.75 -3.11
N THR A 145 3.50 8.44 -2.97
CA THR A 145 4.69 7.89 -2.31
C THR A 145 5.97 8.24 -3.06
N GLU A 146 5.97 8.13 -4.39
CA GLU A 146 7.12 8.53 -5.22
C GLU A 146 7.41 10.03 -5.09
N ALA A 147 6.37 10.87 -5.15
CA ALA A 147 6.50 12.31 -4.96
C ALA A 147 7.04 12.67 -3.58
N LEU A 148 6.53 12.04 -2.51
CA LEU A 148 7.03 12.22 -1.15
C LEU A 148 8.50 11.79 -1.03
N ALA A 149 8.87 10.65 -1.62
CA ALA A 149 10.25 10.19 -1.59
C ALA A 149 11.19 11.14 -2.35
N MET A 150 10.74 11.74 -3.46
CA MET A 150 11.51 12.76 -4.18
C MET A 150 11.70 14.04 -3.36
N GLU A 151 10.66 14.49 -2.65
CA GLU A 151 10.75 15.61 -1.72
C GLU A 151 11.81 15.33 -0.64
N TYR A 152 11.74 14.17 0.02
CA TYR A 152 12.74 13.77 1.02
C TYR A 152 14.15 13.65 0.45
N LYS A 153 14.30 13.12 -0.78
CA LYS A 153 15.59 13.06 -1.46
C LYS A 153 16.18 14.46 -1.65
N SER A 154 15.37 15.44 -2.07
CA SER A 154 15.81 16.83 -2.25
C SER A 154 16.19 17.54 -0.95
N LEU A 155 15.58 17.13 0.17
CA LEU A 155 15.85 17.65 1.51
C LEU A 155 16.97 16.88 2.24
N SER A 156 17.47 15.79 1.66
CA SER A 156 18.47 14.92 2.29
C SER A 156 19.86 15.56 2.24
N LEU A 157 20.50 15.67 3.41
CA LEU A 157 21.85 16.26 3.54
C LEU A 157 22.94 15.31 3.02
N ASP A 158 24.03 15.87 2.52
CA ASP A 158 25.18 15.12 1.98
C ASP A 158 26.18 14.64 3.04
N ASP A 159 25.97 14.98 4.32
CA ASP A 159 26.91 14.74 5.42
C ASP A 159 26.64 13.44 6.20
N ARG A 160 25.61 12.68 5.82
CA ARG A 160 25.14 11.51 6.58
C ARG A 160 24.64 10.39 5.67
N GLU A 161 24.44 9.22 6.27
CA GLU A 161 23.66 8.16 5.65
C GLU A 161 22.17 8.43 5.84
N ASP A 162 21.39 8.17 4.80
CA ASP A 162 19.93 8.28 4.84
C ASP A 162 19.33 6.99 4.27
N LEU A 163 18.43 6.39 5.03
CA LEU A 163 17.65 5.22 4.63
C LEU A 163 16.19 5.51 4.94
N LYS A 164 15.37 5.53 3.91
CA LYS A 164 13.92 5.71 4.00
C LYS A 164 13.22 4.62 3.21
N ILE A 165 12.25 3.98 3.86
CA ILE A 165 11.46 2.88 3.32
C ILE A 165 10.00 3.27 3.46
N TYR A 166 9.29 3.29 2.33
CA TYR A 166 7.92 3.74 2.25
C TYR A 166 6.99 2.58 1.93
N PHE A 167 5.87 2.52 2.65
CA PHE A 167 4.82 1.53 2.49
C PHE A 167 3.48 2.22 2.21
N ASN A 168 2.74 1.73 1.21
CA ASN A 168 1.43 2.26 0.88
C ASN A 168 0.37 1.55 1.74
N VAL A 169 -0.50 2.31 2.40
CA VAL A 169 -1.56 1.77 3.26
C VAL A 169 -2.89 2.47 2.98
N ILE A 170 -3.94 1.70 2.71
CA ILE A 170 -5.32 2.16 2.76
C ILE A 170 -5.92 1.70 4.09
N VAL A 171 -6.37 2.63 4.91
CA VAL A 171 -7.13 2.32 6.12
C VAL A 171 -8.61 2.57 5.84
N THR A 172 -9.45 1.57 6.05
CA THR A 172 -10.87 1.64 5.68
C THR A 172 -11.81 1.15 6.78
N THR A 173 -13.03 1.67 6.78
CA THR A 173 -14.13 1.14 7.61
C THR A 173 -14.86 -0.04 6.96
N ALA A 174 -14.44 -0.48 5.76
CA ALA A 174 -15.01 -1.64 5.09
C ALA A 174 -14.68 -2.94 5.85
N THR A 175 -15.63 -3.87 5.91
CA THR A 175 -15.29 -5.26 6.24
C THR A 175 -14.43 -5.81 5.11
N LEU A 176 -13.29 -6.43 5.43
CA LEU A 176 -12.42 -7.02 4.42
C LEU A 176 -12.67 -8.52 4.38
N GLN A 177 -12.93 -9.05 3.20
CA GLN A 177 -13.18 -10.48 3.02
C GLN A 177 -12.24 -11.03 1.95
N VAL A 178 -11.76 -12.25 2.16
CA VAL A 178 -11.07 -13.04 1.14
C VAL A 178 -12.06 -14.07 0.59
N CYS A 179 -12.26 -14.04 -0.71
CA CYS A 179 -13.00 -15.05 -1.47
C CYS A 179 -11.99 -16.03 -2.05
N ARG A 180 -11.90 -17.23 -1.46
CA ARG A 180 -11.09 -18.33 -1.99
C ARG A 180 -11.90 -19.13 -2.99
N PHE A 181 -11.37 -19.27 -4.20
CA PHE A 181 -12.04 -19.96 -5.30
C PHE A 181 -11.05 -20.79 -6.12
N ASN A 182 -11.57 -21.81 -6.79
CA ASN A 182 -10.83 -22.55 -7.81
C ASN A 182 -10.97 -21.84 -9.16
N ALA A 183 -9.89 -21.32 -9.76
CA ALA A 183 -10.02 -20.67 -11.07
C ALA A 183 -10.55 -21.60 -12.18
N GLN A 184 -10.39 -22.92 -12.04
CA GLN A 184 -10.92 -23.89 -13.01
C GLN A 184 -12.44 -24.09 -12.89
N SER A 185 -13.08 -23.65 -11.80
CA SER A 185 -14.53 -23.69 -11.66
C SER A 185 -15.23 -22.47 -12.27
N ILE A 186 -14.49 -21.47 -12.74
CA ILE A 186 -15.08 -20.31 -13.43
C ILE A 186 -15.62 -20.74 -14.78
N SER A 187 -16.93 -20.57 -14.98
CA SER A 187 -17.58 -20.84 -16.26
C SER A 187 -17.11 -19.84 -17.32
N LEU A 188 -16.51 -20.34 -18.41
CA LEU A 188 -16.16 -19.50 -19.57
C LEU A 188 -17.39 -19.01 -20.34
N LYS A 189 -18.57 -19.61 -20.12
CA LYS A 189 -19.80 -19.26 -20.83
C LYS A 189 -20.38 -17.93 -20.34
N ASP A 190 -20.30 -17.67 -19.04
CA ASP A 190 -20.91 -16.50 -18.38
C ASP A 190 -19.99 -15.77 -17.41
N GLY A 191 -18.78 -16.28 -17.16
CA GLY A 191 -17.79 -15.67 -16.26
C GLY A 191 -18.14 -15.80 -14.78
N THR A 192 -19.02 -16.73 -14.42
CA THR A 192 -19.52 -16.87 -13.04
C THR A 192 -18.79 -17.95 -12.24
N LEU A 193 -18.76 -17.76 -10.92
CA LEU A 193 -18.29 -18.72 -9.93
C LEU A 193 -19.49 -19.42 -9.30
N GLU A 194 -19.48 -20.75 -9.26
CA GLU A 194 -20.55 -21.54 -8.62
C GLU A 194 -20.33 -21.66 -7.10
N ASP A 195 -19.13 -22.06 -6.68
CA ASP A 195 -18.75 -22.23 -5.28
C ASP A 195 -17.54 -21.35 -4.93
N ALA A 196 -17.61 -20.66 -3.78
CA ALA A 196 -16.49 -19.92 -3.21
C ALA A 196 -16.61 -19.85 -1.68
N ASN A 197 -15.47 -19.86 -0.99
CA ASN A 197 -15.41 -19.69 0.46
C ASN A 197 -15.03 -18.24 0.80
N PHE A 198 -15.73 -17.64 1.76
CA PHE A 198 -15.52 -16.27 2.19
C PHE A 198 -15.04 -16.24 3.64
N GLU A 199 -13.94 -15.54 3.87
CA GLU A 199 -13.32 -15.38 5.19
C GLU A 199 -13.12 -13.89 5.48
N GLU A 200 -13.53 -13.42 6.65
CA GLU A 200 -13.21 -12.06 7.10
C GLU A 200 -11.77 -11.98 7.62
N VAL A 201 -11.04 -10.94 7.21
CA VAL A 201 -9.62 -10.76 7.58
C VAL A 201 -9.35 -9.33 8.04
N PRO A 202 -8.37 -9.10 8.93
CA PRO A 202 -8.10 -7.75 9.46
C PRO A 202 -7.36 -6.85 8.46
N TYR A 203 -6.57 -7.46 7.57
CA TYR A 203 -5.75 -6.75 6.60
C TYR A 203 -5.38 -7.66 5.40
N VAL A 204 -5.16 -7.05 4.23
CA VAL A 204 -4.83 -7.73 2.96
C VAL A 204 -3.72 -6.96 2.23
N ARG A 205 -2.82 -7.66 1.53
CA ARG A 205 -1.91 -7.06 0.55
C ARG A 205 -2.62 -7.01 -0.81
N PHE A 206 -2.95 -5.83 -1.29
CA PHE A 206 -3.39 -5.62 -2.65
C PHE A 206 -2.17 -5.40 -3.55
N ARG A 207 -1.83 -6.38 -4.39
CA ARG A 207 -0.68 -6.32 -5.30
C ARG A 207 -1.15 -6.31 -6.74
N LYS A 208 -0.90 -5.22 -7.46
CA LYS A 208 -1.35 -5.05 -8.84
C LYS A 208 -0.42 -4.12 -9.61
N GLN A 209 -0.50 -4.14 -10.94
CA GLN A 209 0.15 -3.14 -11.78
C GLN A 209 -0.52 -1.78 -11.58
N LEU A 210 0.03 -0.98 -10.66
CA LEU A 210 -0.52 0.30 -10.24
C LEU A 210 0.27 1.49 -10.77
N ASN A 211 1.48 1.25 -11.31
CA ASN A 211 2.28 2.30 -11.92
C ASN A 211 2.02 2.36 -13.45
N PRO A 212 1.31 3.39 -13.95
CA PRO A 212 1.06 3.55 -15.38
C PRO A 212 2.33 4.00 -16.14
N VAL A 213 3.23 4.74 -15.49
CA VAL A 213 4.44 5.33 -16.07
C VAL A 213 5.67 4.61 -15.53
N TYR A 214 5.92 3.41 -16.03
CA TYR A 214 7.22 2.76 -15.82
C TYR A 214 8.12 3.05 -17.01
N GLU A 215 9.09 3.95 -16.82
CA GLU A 215 10.22 4.09 -17.73
C GLU A 215 11.15 2.90 -17.49
N ILE A 216 11.28 2.02 -18.49
CA ILE A 216 12.23 0.91 -18.45
C ILE A 216 13.63 1.52 -18.44
N PRO A 217 14.46 1.34 -17.39
CA PRO A 217 15.80 1.90 -17.38
C PRO A 217 16.60 1.33 -18.56
N GLU A 218 17.36 2.16 -19.28
CA GLU A 218 18.07 1.78 -20.53
C GLU A 218 18.97 0.55 -20.39
N ILE A 219 19.47 0.27 -19.18
CA ILE A 219 20.27 -0.92 -18.84
C ILE A 219 19.49 -2.25 -18.89
N TYR A 220 18.15 -2.22 -18.98
CA TYR A 220 17.28 -3.40 -19.03
C TYR A 220 16.62 -3.61 -20.40
N GLN A 221 17.18 -3.14 -21.51
CA GLN A 221 16.65 -3.39 -22.87
C GLN A 221 16.53 -4.88 -23.26
N VAL A 222 16.93 -5.82 -22.40
CA VAL A 222 16.77 -7.28 -22.57
C VAL A 222 15.76 -7.90 -21.56
N ALA A 223 14.96 -7.08 -20.86
CA ALA A 223 13.98 -7.59 -19.90
C ALA A 223 12.79 -8.22 -20.62
N GLY A 224 12.44 -9.46 -20.27
CA GLY A 224 11.29 -10.16 -20.86
C GLY A 224 9.98 -9.46 -20.48
N HIS A 225 8.90 -9.71 -21.22
CA HIS A 225 7.56 -9.14 -20.93
C HIS A 225 7.11 -9.33 -19.46
N GLN A 226 7.55 -10.40 -18.80
CA GLN A 226 7.27 -10.67 -17.39
C GLN A 226 8.02 -9.74 -16.41
N ASP A 227 9.20 -9.27 -16.78
CA ASP A 227 10.00 -8.37 -15.95
C ASP A 227 9.40 -6.96 -15.95
N VAL A 228 8.88 -6.51 -17.10
CA VAL A 228 8.11 -5.25 -17.21
C VAL A 228 6.85 -5.31 -16.35
N ALA A 229 6.13 -6.44 -16.38
CA ALA A 229 4.95 -6.65 -15.56
C ALA A 229 5.27 -6.54 -14.06
N LYS A 230 6.30 -7.26 -13.58
CA LYS A 230 6.77 -7.19 -12.19
C LYS A 230 7.24 -5.79 -11.81
N ALA A 231 7.86 -5.06 -12.73
CA ALA A 231 8.35 -3.72 -12.47
C ALA A 231 7.21 -2.71 -12.25
N LYS A 232 6.05 -2.91 -12.90
CA LYS A 232 4.83 -2.09 -12.72
C LYS A 232 3.96 -2.48 -11.53
N GLU A 233 4.16 -3.68 -10.98
CA GLU A 233 3.43 -4.13 -9.78
C GLU A 233 3.83 -3.31 -8.57
N ASN A 234 2.88 -2.92 -7.74
CA ASN A 234 3.14 -2.33 -6.43
C ASN A 234 2.23 -3.00 -5.39
N THR A 235 2.64 -2.94 -4.12
CA THR A 235 1.83 -3.45 -3.01
C THR A 235 1.22 -2.28 -2.24
N VAL A 236 -0.07 -2.41 -1.93
CA VAL A 236 -0.81 -1.54 -1.01
C VAL A 236 -1.43 -2.42 0.06
N PHE A 237 -1.15 -2.13 1.34
CA PHE A 237 -1.83 -2.78 2.45
C PHE A 237 -3.22 -2.17 2.59
N VAL A 238 -4.25 -3.01 2.63
CA VAL A 238 -5.61 -2.58 2.97
C VAL A 238 -5.90 -3.08 4.37
N VAL A 239 -6.17 -2.16 5.28
CA VAL A 239 -6.31 -2.43 6.71
C VAL A 239 -7.68 -1.98 7.18
N ASN A 240 -8.41 -2.87 7.84
CA ASN A 240 -9.63 -2.44 8.52
C ASN A 240 -9.24 -1.53 9.69
N SER A 241 -9.89 -0.37 9.77
CA SER A 241 -9.62 0.66 10.78
C SER A 241 -9.70 0.16 12.23
N SER A 242 -10.54 -0.84 12.54
CA SER A 242 -10.59 -1.43 13.89
C SER A 242 -9.37 -2.29 14.24
N HIS A 243 -8.61 -2.72 13.23
CA HIS A 243 -7.39 -3.53 13.36
C HIS A 243 -6.10 -2.71 13.10
N LEU A 244 -6.20 -1.39 12.89
CA LEU A 244 -5.03 -0.57 12.58
C LEU A 244 -3.96 -0.64 13.68
N PHE A 245 -4.36 -0.62 14.96
CA PHE A 245 -3.42 -0.69 16.06
C PHE A 245 -2.63 -1.99 16.08
N GLU A 246 -3.31 -3.13 15.88
CA GLU A 246 -2.68 -4.45 15.76
C GLU A 246 -1.70 -4.48 14.59
N PHE A 247 -2.14 -4.00 13.42
CA PHE A 247 -1.29 -3.90 12.23
C PHE A 247 -0.03 -3.08 12.50
N LEU A 248 -0.15 -1.88 13.09
CA LEU A 248 1.00 -1.01 13.37
C LEU A 248 1.98 -1.60 14.39
N ARG A 249 1.45 -2.31 15.40
CA ARG A 249 2.27 -2.97 16.43
C ARG A 249 3.08 -4.11 15.83
N ASP A 250 2.47 -4.89 14.94
CA ASP A 250 3.06 -6.11 14.40
C ASP A 250 3.83 -5.85 13.08
N PHE A 251 3.80 -4.62 12.57
CA PHE A 251 4.48 -4.24 11.33
C PHE A 251 5.99 -4.16 11.52
N GLU A 252 6.72 -5.12 10.95
CA GLU A 252 8.16 -5.19 11.03
C GLU A 252 8.80 -5.59 9.69
N ILE A 253 9.97 -5.04 9.41
CA ILE A 253 10.81 -5.46 8.29
C ILE A 253 11.68 -6.62 8.78
N ASP A 254 11.60 -7.78 8.12
CA ASP A 254 12.40 -8.94 8.47
C ASP A 254 13.90 -8.58 8.42
N ASN A 255 14.65 -8.81 9.49
CA ASN A 255 16.09 -8.55 9.53
C ASN A 255 16.93 -9.69 8.91
N GLY A 256 16.28 -10.66 8.27
CA GLY A 256 16.90 -11.77 7.56
C GLY A 256 17.80 -11.37 6.39
N HIS A 257 18.62 -12.32 5.93
CA HIS A 257 19.62 -12.11 4.89
C HIS A 257 19.05 -11.54 3.59
N ASN A 258 17.82 -11.92 3.23
CA ASN A 258 17.16 -11.43 2.01
C ASN A 258 17.02 -9.90 2.03
N ASN A 259 16.44 -9.34 3.08
CA ASN A 259 16.28 -7.88 3.19
C ASN A 259 17.62 -7.16 3.35
N MET A 260 18.59 -7.76 4.08
CA MET A 260 19.92 -7.15 4.22
C MET A 260 20.63 -6.99 2.88
N SER A 261 20.44 -7.88 1.91
CA SER A 261 21.04 -7.70 0.57
C SER A 261 20.47 -6.50 -0.18
N TYR A 262 19.23 -6.09 0.11
CA TYR A 262 18.60 -4.94 -0.52
C TYR A 262 18.88 -3.63 0.22
N LEU A 263 19.03 -3.69 1.54
CA LEU A 263 19.18 -2.54 2.43
C LEU A 263 20.65 -2.19 2.77
N ARG A 264 21.61 -3.09 2.52
CA ARG A 264 23.06 -2.85 2.68
C ARG A 264 23.73 -2.27 1.45
#